data_AF-A0A530A4S0-F1
#
_entry.id   AF-A0A530A4S0-F1
#
_cell.length_a   1.000
_cell.length_b   1.000
_cell.length_c   1.000
_cell.angle_alpha   90.00
_cell.angle_beta   90.00
_cell.angle_gamma   90.00
#
_symmetry.space_group_name_H-M   'P 1'
#
loop_
_entity.id
_entity.type
_entity.pdbx_description
1 polymer ?
#
loop_
_entity_poly.entity_id
_entity_poly.type
_entity_poly.pdbx_seq_one_letter_code
_entity_poly.pdbx_strand_id
1 'polypeptide(L)' 'MARNYLLYDVFTTERLAGNPLAVVLDSDGLDSAGMQAIAREFNLSETVFVLPPDNPMHRNR' A
#
# COMPACT_ATOMS: atom_id res chain seq x y z
N MET A 1 -3.39 -14.25 -9.32
CA MET A 1 -3.88 -12.98 -9.91
C MET A 1 -2.82 -11.91 -9.70
N ALA A 2 -2.69 -10.97 -10.64
CA ALA A 2 -1.80 -9.82 -10.47
C ALA A 2 -2.42 -8.83 -9.47
N ARG A 3 -1.60 -8.23 -8.59
CA ARG A 3 -2.02 -7.19 -7.65
C ARG A 3 -1.39 -5.87 -8.04
N ASN A 4 -2.19 -4.81 -8.09
CA ASN A 4 -1.71 -3.46 -8.40
C ASN A 4 -1.13 -2.80 -7.14
N TYR A 5 0.03 -2.17 -7.29
CA TYR A 5 0.67 -1.39 -6.25
C TYR A 5 1.24 -0.08 -6.82
N LEU A 6 1.44 0.88 -5.95
CA LEU A 6 2.08 2.17 -6.23
C LEU A 6 3.29 2.34 -5.30
N LEU A 7 4.35 2.94 -5.83
CA LEU A 7 5.49 3.40 -5.04
C LEU A 7 5.48 4.93 -5.01
N TYR A 8 5.54 5.50 -3.81
CA TYR A 8 5.55 6.93 -3.58
C TYR A 8 6.76 7.35 -2.75
N ASP A 9 7.24 8.55 -3.05
CA ASP A 9 8.14 9.31 -2.20
C ASP A 9 7.28 10.27 -1.37
N VAL A 10 7.08 9.98 -0.07
CA VAL A 10 6.27 10.82 0.82
C VAL A 10 7.12 11.84 1.58
N PHE A 11 6.47 12.91 2.06
CA PHE A 11 7.12 14.07 2.70
C PHE A 11 8.10 14.84 1.80
N THR A 12 7.93 14.72 0.49
CA THR A 12 8.75 15.43 -0.50
C THR A 12 7.90 15.79 -1.72
N THR A 13 8.38 16.74 -2.52
CA THR A 13 7.91 17.01 -3.88
C THR A 13 8.95 16.65 -4.94
N GLU A 14 10.15 16.24 -4.52
CA GLU A 14 11.25 15.81 -5.37
C GLU A 14 11.24 14.29 -5.53
N ARG A 15 11.53 13.80 -6.74
CA ARG A 15 11.61 12.35 -7.01
C ARG A 15 12.83 11.73 -6.33
N LEU A 16 12.66 10.51 -5.82
CA LEU A 16 13.70 9.72 -5.15
C LEU A 16 14.24 10.40 -3.88
N ALA A 17 13.39 11.15 -3.19
CA ALA A 17 13.69 11.85 -1.95
C ALA A 17 12.63 11.54 -0.88
N GLY A 18 12.77 12.07 0.34
CA GLY A 18 11.79 11.83 1.40
C GLY A 18 11.81 10.38 1.89
N ASN A 19 10.64 9.82 2.20
CA ASN A 19 10.49 8.44 2.68
C ASN A 19 9.73 7.59 1.64
N PRO A 20 10.31 6.49 1.14
CA PRO A 20 9.61 5.61 0.21
C PRO A 20 8.47 4.84 0.89
N LEU A 21 7.34 4.75 0.21
CA LEU A 21 6.14 4.05 0.67
C LEU A 21 5.54 3.19 -0.46
N ALA A 22 5.29 1.92 -0.15
CA ALA A 22 4.49 1.05 -1.00
C ALA A 22 3.00 1.11 -0.60
N VAL A 23 2.11 1.24 -1.58
CA VAL A 23 0.66 1.19 -1.41
C VAL A 23 0.09 0.08 -2.27
N VAL A 24 -0.47 -0.94 -1.65
CA VAL A 24 -1.14 -2.07 -2.32
C VAL A 24 -2.63 -1.76 -2.42
N LEU A 25 -3.13 -1.61 -3.66
CA LEU A 25 -4.51 -1.19 -3.92
C LEU A 25 -5.50 -2.37 -3.89
N ASP A 26 -5.05 -3.54 -4.33
CA ASP A 26 -5.85 -4.76 -4.37
C ASP A 26 -5.42 -5.69 -3.24
N SER A 27 -5.95 -5.43 -2.05
CA SER A 27 -5.63 -6.17 -0.81
C SER A 27 -6.70 -7.18 -0.41
N ASP A 28 -7.71 -7.41 -1.27
CA ASP A 28 -8.79 -8.33 -0.95
C ASP A 28 -8.28 -9.78 -0.85
N GLY A 29 -8.83 -10.53 0.10
CA GLY A 29 -8.43 -11.90 0.40
C GLY A 29 -7.02 -12.08 0.99
N LEU A 30 -6.30 -11.00 1.36
CA LEU A 30 -5.06 -11.10 2.12
C LEU A 30 -5.35 -11.21 3.62
N ASP A 31 -4.78 -12.24 4.25
CA ASP A 31 -4.64 -12.27 5.70
C ASP A 31 -3.38 -11.49 6.14
N SER A 32 -3.21 -11.31 7.45
CA SER A 32 -2.07 -10.57 7.99
C SER A 32 -0.72 -11.18 7.63
N ALA A 33 -0.64 -12.51 7.48
CA ALA A 33 0.59 -13.19 7.09
C ALA A 33 0.97 -12.87 5.63
N GLY A 34 -0.02 -12.87 4.73
CA GLY A 34 0.14 -12.47 3.34
C GLY A 34 0.55 -11.00 3.19
N MET A 35 -0.10 -10.10 3.95
CA MET A 35 0.29 -8.68 3.98
C MET A 35 1.74 -8.52 4.45
N GLN A 36 2.14 -9.24 5.52
CA GLN A 36 3.51 -9.19 6.02
C GLN A 36 4.54 -9.72 5.01
N ALA A 37 4.20 -10.79 4.28
CA ALA A 37 5.08 -11.34 3.24
C ALA A 37 5.31 -10.32 2.11
N ILE A 38 4.26 -9.63 1.68
CA ILE A 38 4.34 -8.58 0.66
C ILE A 38 5.15 -7.38 1.17
N ALA A 39 4.92 -6.93 2.40
CA ALA A 39 5.70 -5.83 2.98
C ALA A 39 7.21 -6.16 3.05
N ARG A 40 7.55 -7.42 3.36
CA ARG A 40 8.94 -7.90 3.34
C ARG A 40 9.55 -7.91 1.95
N GLU A 41 8.78 -8.26 0.92
CA GLU A 41 9.24 -8.24 -0.48
C GLU A 41 9.65 -6.83 -0.92
N PHE A 42 8.89 -5.81 -0.54
CA PHE A 42 9.25 -4.41 -0.84
C PHE A 42 10.48 -3.92 -0.07
N ASN A 43 10.75 -4.49 1.11
CA ASN A 43 11.86 -4.11 1.98
C ASN A 43 11.92 -2.59 2.29
N LEU A 44 10.75 -1.98 2.51
CA LEU A 44 10.59 -0.58 2.91
C LEU A 44 10.26 -0.49 4.41
N SER A 45 10.35 0.72 4.96
CA SER A 45 9.97 1.00 6.35
C SER A 45 8.50 0.70 6.63
N GLU A 46 7.63 0.94 5.64
CA GLU A 46 6.19 0.77 5.75
C GLU A 46 5.55 0.33 4.41
N THR A 47 4.44 -0.39 4.49
CA THR A 47 3.59 -0.76 3.35
C THR A 47 2.13 -0.63 3.75
N VAL A 48 1.36 0.12 2.98
CA VAL A 48 -0.08 0.35 3.22
C VAL A 48 -0.92 -0.58 2.35
N PHE A 49 -1.91 -1.21 2.96
CA PHE A 49 -2.88 -2.08 2.29
C PHE A 49 -4.25 -1.39 2.28
N VAL A 50 -4.77 -1.07 1.10
CA VAL A 50 -6.09 -0.48 0.95
C VAL A 50 -7.14 -1.59 0.99
N LEU A 51 -8.03 -1.51 1.96
CA LEU A 51 -9.16 -2.43 2.13
C LEU A 51 -10.47 -1.75 1.72
N PRO A 52 -11.51 -2.54 1.38
CA PRO A 52 -12.86 -2.02 1.26
C PRO A 52 -13.23 -1.24 2.53
N PRO A 53 -13.90 -0.08 2.41
CA PRO A 53 -14.24 0.70 3.58
C PRO A 53 -15.36 0.02 4.39
N ASP A 54 -15.26 0.06 5.72
CA ASP A 54 -16.33 -0.44 6.60
C ASP A 54 -17.64 0.34 6.42
N ASN A 55 -17.54 1.63 6.07
CA ASN A 55 -18.67 2.48 5.73
C ASN A 55 -18.66 2.79 4.22
N PRO A 56 -19.71 2.42 3.46
CA PRO A 56 -19.81 2.72 2.02
C PRO A 56 -19.70 4.20 1.65
N MET A 57 -19.91 5.12 2.60
CA MET A 57 -19.73 6.55 2.40
C MET A 57 -18.25 6.98 2.40
N HIS A 58 -17.33 6.18 2.95
CA HIS A 58 -15.87 6.44 2.95
C HIS A 58 -15.20 5.96 1.66
N ARG A 59 -15.86 6.15 0.52
CA ARG A 59 -15.32 5.82 -0.80
C ARG A 59 -14.66 7.05 -1.44
N ASN A 60 -13.56 6.85 -2.16
CA ASN A 60 -13.00 7.89 -3.02
C ASN A 60 -14.03 8.26 -4.09
N ARG A 61 -14.10 9.55 -4.44
CA ARG A 61 -15.11 10.11 -5.34
C ARG A 61 -14.85 9.74 -6.80
#